data_AF-A0A2D9TB29-F1
#
_entry.id   AF-A0A2D9TB29-F1
#
_cell.length_a   1.000
_cell.length_b   1.000
_cell.length_c   1.000
_cell.angle_alpha   90.00
_cell.angle_beta   90.00
_cell.angle_gamma   90.00
#
_symmetry.space_group_name_H-M   'P 1'
#
loop_
_entity.id
_entity.type
_entity.pdbx_description
1 polymer ?
#
loop_
_entity_poly.entity_id
_entity_poly.type
_entity_poly.pdbx_seq_one_letter_code
_entity_poly.pdbx_strand_id
1 'polypeptide(L)'
;MNRTTTPASWISEVIALFDDALEGVSFPGVDRSALTEGQDQVASAQSRLEACQEALEEARAELERQRTELQALALRAVDYAKVFAGEDAELVRRIDELPTPRATTKKKRRGRPPKKKAPAPDSNQLALAKEDAA
;
A
#
# COMPACT_ATOMS: atom_id res chain seq x y z
N MET A 1 -12.08 13.44 29.91
CA MET A 1 -12.50 13.30 28.49
C MET A 1 -12.17 14.59 27.77
N ASN A 2 -11.12 14.59 26.95
CA ASN A 2 -10.75 15.74 26.14
C ASN A 2 -11.51 15.62 24.82
N ARG A 3 -12.55 16.44 24.62
CA ARG A 3 -13.22 16.53 23.32
C ARG A 3 -12.22 17.17 22.36
N THR A 4 -11.66 16.39 21.45
CA THR A 4 -10.96 16.91 20.27
C THR A 4 -12.03 17.47 19.36
N THR A 5 -12.45 18.71 19.59
CA THR A 5 -13.30 19.43 18.66
C THR A 5 -12.51 19.65 17.38
N THR A 6 -12.95 19.05 16.27
CA THR A 6 -12.35 19.27 14.96
C THR A 6 -12.46 20.76 14.63
N PRO A 7 -11.37 21.43 14.21
CA PRO A 7 -11.36 22.89 14.03
C PRO A 7 -12.49 23.39 13.11
N ALA A 8 -12.88 22.60 12.10
CA ALA A 8 -14.00 22.92 11.22
C ALA A 8 -15.36 23.01 11.92
N SER A 9 -15.62 22.19 12.96
CA SER A 9 -16.91 22.21 13.67
C SER A 9 -17.00 23.42 14.60
N TRP A 10 -15.91 23.76 15.30
CA TRP A 10 -15.85 24.96 16.13
C TRP A 10 -16.01 26.24 15.32
N ILE A 11 -15.31 26.35 14.18
CA ILE A 11 -15.40 27.53 13.32
C ILE A 11 -16.83 27.72 12.80
N SER A 12 -17.51 26.63 12.44
CA SER A 12 -18.92 26.67 12.02
C SER A 12 -19.85 27.14 13.14
N GLU A 13 -19.60 26.74 14.39
CA GLU A 13 -20.35 27.24 15.56
C GLU A 13 -20.12 28.74 15.79
N VAL A 14 -18.88 29.23 15.59
CA VAL A 14 -18.57 30.66 15.68
C VAL A 14 -19.27 31.44 14.57
N ILE A 15 -19.27 30.94 13.33
CA ILE A 15 -20.00 31.58 12.22
C ILE A 15 -21.50 31.63 12.53
N ALA A 16 -22.08 30.55 13.05
CA ALA A 16 -23.49 30.53 13.46
C ALA A 16 -23.80 31.57 14.56
N LEU A 17 -22.86 31.86 15.46
CA LEU A 17 -22.99 32.94 16.45
C LEU A 17 -23.01 34.33 15.78
N PHE A 18 -22.21 34.53 14.71
CA PHE A 18 -22.23 35.74 13.89
C PHE A 18 -23.49 35.88 13.03
N ASP A 19 -24.15 34.76 12.72
CA ASP A 19 -25.40 34.74 11.95
C ASP A 19 -26.62 35.08 12.80
N ASP A 20 -26.59 34.76 14.10
CA ASP A 20 -27.73 34.91 15.01
C ASP A 20 -27.52 36.05 16.03
N ALA A 21 -26.73 35.79 17.07
CA ALA A 21 -26.61 36.70 18.22
C ALA A 21 -25.80 37.97 17.95
N LEU A 22 -24.94 37.96 16.92
CA LEU A 22 -24.09 39.09 16.53
C LEU A 22 -24.45 39.62 15.12
N GLU A 23 -25.67 39.39 14.66
CA GLU A 23 -26.13 39.90 13.37
C GLU A 23 -25.95 41.43 13.30
N GLY A 24 -25.27 41.90 12.25
CA GLY A 24 -24.97 43.33 12.05
C GLY A 24 -23.79 43.88 12.87
N VAL A 25 -23.14 43.06 13.72
CA VAL A 25 -21.92 43.45 14.43
C VAL A 25 -20.70 43.13 13.56
N SER A 26 -19.93 44.15 13.22
CA SER A 26 -18.64 44.01 12.54
C SER A 26 -17.53 44.47 13.47
N PHE A 27 -16.57 43.58 13.75
CA PHE A 27 -15.32 43.96 14.38
C PHE A 27 -14.30 44.27 13.28
N PRO A 28 -13.37 45.21 13.49
CA PRO A 28 -12.32 45.50 12.52
C PRO A 28 -11.54 44.23 12.14
N GLY A 29 -11.69 43.80 10.87
CA GLY A 29 -11.01 42.62 10.33
C GLY A 29 -11.59 41.26 10.76
N VAL A 30 -12.68 41.23 11.54
CA VAL A 30 -13.35 40.00 11.93
C VAL A 30 -14.86 40.22 11.88
N ASP A 31 -15.46 39.72 10.81
CA ASP A 31 -16.91 39.67 10.63
C ASP A 31 -17.32 38.33 9.99
N ARG A 32 -18.63 38.15 9.86
CA ARG A 32 -19.23 36.96 9.24
C ARG A 32 -18.64 36.68 7.85
N SER A 33 -18.45 37.70 7.04
CA SER A 33 -17.98 37.56 5.66
C SER A 33 -16.55 37.03 5.65
N ALA A 34 -15.67 37.63 6.47
CA ALA A 34 -14.28 37.20 6.58
C ALA A 34 -14.14 35.77 7.12
N LEU A 35 -14.97 35.37 8.09
CA LEU A 35 -14.97 34.01 8.64
C LEU A 35 -15.48 32.98 7.63
N THR A 36 -16.55 33.29 6.90
CA THR A 36 -17.10 32.42 5.86
C THR A 36 -16.12 32.26 4.71
N GLU A 37 -15.51 33.35 4.25
CA GLU A 37 -14.49 33.32 3.21
C GLU A 37 -13.28 32.46 3.66
N GLY A 38 -12.83 32.61 4.90
CA GLY A 38 -11.78 31.78 5.47
C GLY A 38 -12.13 30.29 5.48
N GLN A 39 -13.38 29.94 5.84
CA GLN A 39 -13.86 28.57 5.79
C GLN A 39 -13.86 28.01 4.36
N ASP A 40 -14.34 28.78 3.39
CA ASP A 40 -14.37 28.39 1.98
C ASP A 40 -12.96 28.20 1.42
N GLN A 41 -12.01 29.08 1.78
CA GLN A 41 -10.61 28.95 1.40
C GLN A 41 -9.98 27.67 1.97
N VAL A 42 -10.27 27.34 3.23
CA VAL A 42 -9.80 26.08 3.85
C VAL A 42 -10.39 24.86 3.15
N ALA A 43 -11.69 24.86 2.86
CA ALA A 43 -12.35 23.76 2.15
C ALA A 43 -11.79 23.57 0.73
N SER A 44 -11.56 24.68 0.02
CA SER A 44 -10.90 24.66 -1.30
C SER A 44 -9.46 24.11 -1.23
N ALA A 45 -8.69 24.53 -0.22
CA ALA A 45 -7.34 24.01 0.00
C ALA A 45 -7.35 22.51 0.33
N GLN A 46 -8.32 22.03 1.11
CA GLN A 46 -8.50 20.60 1.41
C GLN A 46 -8.81 19.80 0.15
N SER A 47 -9.78 20.23 -0.66
CA SER A 47 -10.11 19.56 -1.93
C SER A 47 -8.91 19.48 -2.88
N ARG A 48 -8.11 20.56 -2.97
CA ARG A 48 -6.87 20.56 -3.75
C ARG A 48 -5.82 19.59 -3.19
N LEU A 49 -5.72 19.47 -1.87
CA LEU A 49 -4.79 18.54 -1.23
C LEU A 49 -5.19 17.10 -1.54
N GLU A 50 -6.48 16.76 -1.42
CA GLU A 50 -7.03 15.45 -1.74
C GLU A 50 -6.74 15.06 -3.20
N ALA A 51 -7.03 15.95 -4.15
CA ALA A 51 -6.72 15.71 -5.57
C ALA A 51 -5.22 15.48 -5.83
N CYS A 52 -4.35 16.25 -5.18
CA CYS A 52 -2.91 16.06 -5.28
C CYS A 52 -2.45 14.72 -4.67
N GLN A 53 -3.08 14.27 -3.59
CA GLN A 53 -2.77 12.98 -2.96
C GLN A 53 -3.18 11.82 -3.87
N GLU A 54 -4.36 11.87 -4.46
CA GLU A 54 -4.81 10.88 -5.45
C GLU A 54 -3.86 10.79 -6.64
N ALA A 55 -3.49 11.93 -7.23
CA ALA A 55 -2.54 11.99 -8.34
C ALA A 55 -1.15 11.45 -7.96
N LEU A 56 -0.70 11.68 -6.72
CA LEU A 56 0.57 11.15 -6.23
C LEU A 56 0.52 9.63 -6.06
N GLU A 57 -0.58 9.09 -5.57
CA GLU A 57 -0.78 7.64 -5.43
C GLU A 57 -0.80 6.95 -6.80
N GLU A 58 -1.50 7.53 -7.77
CA GLU A 58 -1.51 7.04 -9.15
C GLU A 58 -0.11 7.05 -9.77
N ALA A 59 0.63 8.16 -9.65
CA ALA A 59 1.98 8.27 -10.17
C ALA A 59 2.95 7.26 -9.52
N ARG A 60 2.76 6.95 -8.24
CA ARG A 60 3.54 5.91 -7.54
C ARG A 60 3.21 4.51 -8.05
N ALA A 61 1.93 4.20 -8.27
CA ALA A 61 1.52 2.92 -8.83
C ALA A 61 2.08 2.72 -10.24
N GLU A 62 2.02 3.76 -11.08
CA GLU A 62 2.60 3.75 -12.42
C GLU A 62 4.12 3.52 -12.41
N LEU A 63 4.83 4.24 -11.54
CA LEU A 63 6.28 4.08 -11.39
C LEU A 63 6.66 2.64 -11.01
N GLU A 64 5.96 2.03 -10.06
CA GLU A 64 6.24 0.66 -9.64
C GLU A 64 5.89 -0.36 -10.74
N ARG A 65 4.82 -0.13 -11.50
CA ARG A 65 4.49 -0.95 -12.68
C ARG A 65 5.64 -0.90 -13.70
N GLN A 66 6.06 0.29 -14.10
CA GLN A 66 7.14 0.47 -15.08
C GLN A 66 8.47 -0.11 -14.60
N ARG A 67 8.80 0.04 -13.31
CA ARG A 67 9.98 -0.58 -12.71
C ARG A 67 9.94 -2.10 -12.79
N THR A 68 8.79 -2.69 -12.48
CA THR A 68 8.59 -4.14 -12.55
C THR A 68 8.72 -4.66 -13.99
N GLU A 69 8.11 -3.97 -14.95
CA GLU A 69 8.21 -4.30 -16.37
C GLU A 69 9.66 -4.22 -16.87
N LEU A 70 10.37 -3.14 -16.53
CA LEU A 70 11.78 -2.95 -16.89
C LEU A 70 12.67 -4.03 -16.27
N GLN A 71 12.44 -4.39 -15.01
CA GLN A 71 13.16 -5.45 -14.33
C GLN A 71 12.94 -6.81 -15.02
N ALA A 72 11.70 -7.14 -15.39
CA ALA A 72 11.38 -8.36 -16.13
C ALA A 72 12.02 -8.37 -17.53
N LEU A 73 12.11 -7.22 -18.20
CA LEU A 73 12.79 -7.09 -19.49
C LEU A 73 14.31 -7.28 -19.33
N ALA A 74 14.91 -6.66 -18.32
CA ALA A 74 16.34 -6.78 -18.04
C ALA A 74 16.73 -8.23 -17.72
N LEU A 75 15.91 -8.96 -16.94
CA LEU A 75 16.13 -10.38 -16.66
C LEU A 75 16.11 -11.22 -17.94
N ARG A 76 15.11 -11.00 -18.82
CA ARG A 76 15.05 -11.68 -20.13
C ARG A 76 16.25 -11.36 -21.00
N ALA A 77 16.69 -10.11 -21.01
CA ALA A 77 17.88 -9.69 -21.75
C ALA A 77 19.14 -10.40 -21.26
N VAL A 78 19.30 -10.56 -19.94
CA VAL A 78 20.40 -11.34 -19.35
C VAL A 78 20.31 -12.81 -19.76
N ASP A 79 19.13 -13.42 -19.71
CA ASP A 79 18.95 -14.82 -20.13
C ASP A 79 19.31 -15.02 -21.62
N TYR A 80 18.91 -14.09 -22.49
CA TYR A 80 19.30 -14.12 -23.91
C TYR A 80 20.79 -13.88 -24.12
N ALA A 81 21.39 -12.96 -23.38
CA ALA A 81 22.83 -12.72 -23.44
C ALA A 81 23.62 -13.97 -23.03
N LYS A 82 23.14 -14.74 -22.05
CA LYS A 82 23.74 -16.02 -21.65
C LYS A 82 23.67 -17.09 -22.75
N VAL A 83 22.53 -17.19 -23.42
CA VAL A 83 22.38 -18.12 -24.57
C VAL A 83 23.29 -17.70 -25.72
N PHE A 84 23.37 -16.40 -26.00
CA PHE A 84 24.21 -15.85 -27.06
C PHE A 84 25.71 -16.02 -26.79
N ALA A 85 26.13 -15.85 -25.52
CA ALA A 85 27.54 -15.95 -25.15
C ALA A 85 28.14 -17.33 -25.47
N GLY A 86 27.33 -18.39 -25.56
CA GLY A 86 27.79 -19.70 -26.01
C GLY A 86 28.98 -20.22 -25.19
N GLU A 87 30.17 -20.25 -25.82
CA GLU A 87 31.44 -20.67 -25.20
C GLU A 87 32.37 -19.49 -24.83
N ASP A 88 31.97 -18.24 -25.06
CA ASP A 88 32.74 -17.06 -24.67
C ASP A 88 32.74 -16.90 -23.14
N ALA A 89 33.76 -17.48 -22.52
CA ALA A 89 33.94 -17.49 -21.07
C ALA A 89 34.12 -16.09 -20.47
N GLU A 90 34.68 -15.13 -21.20
CA GLU A 90 34.80 -13.75 -20.71
C GLU A 90 33.44 -13.05 -20.68
N LEU A 91 32.64 -13.23 -21.73
CA LEU A 91 31.31 -12.63 -21.81
C LEU A 91 30.35 -13.23 -20.78
N VAL A 92 30.37 -14.56 -20.59
CA VAL A 92 29.60 -15.23 -19.54
C VAL A 92 29.97 -14.71 -18.15
N ARG A 93 31.26 -14.56 -17.87
CA ARG A 93 31.74 -14.05 -16.58
C ARG A 93 31.24 -12.62 -16.32
N ARG A 94 31.31 -11.73 -17.32
CA ARG A 94 30.80 -10.35 -17.18
C ARG A 94 29.30 -10.31 -16.92
N ILE A 95 28.52 -11.20 -17.55
CA ILE A 95 27.07 -11.29 -17.34
C ILE A 95 26.75 -11.82 -15.92
N ASP A 96 27.51 -12.80 -15.43
CA ASP A 96 27.33 -13.37 -14.09
C ASP A 96 27.75 -12.42 -12.95
N GLU A 97 28.67 -11.49 -13.22
CA GLU A 97 29.07 -10.44 -12.28
C GLU A 97 28.01 -9.33 -12.12
N LEU A 98 27.00 -9.27 -13.00
CA LEU A 98 25.92 -8.29 -12.87
C LEU A 98 25.07 -8.57 -11.61
N PRO A 99 24.81 -7.53 -10.78
CA PRO A 99 23.95 -7.67 -9.61
C PRO A 99 22.51 -7.90 -10.05
N THR A 100 22.13 -9.17 -10.16
CA THR A 100 20.78 -9.57 -10.52
C THR A 100 19.96 -9.88 -9.25
N PRO A 101 18.71 -9.39 -9.17
CA PRO A 101 17.84 -9.61 -8.00
C PRO A 101 17.51 -11.09 -7.76
N ARG A 102 17.76 -11.96 -8.77
CA ARG A 102 17.55 -13.40 -8.72
C ARG A 102 18.71 -14.19 -8.10
N ALA A 103 19.82 -13.54 -7.74
CA ALA A 103 21.03 -14.21 -7.24
C ALA A 103 20.90 -14.71 -5.78
N THR A 104 19.94 -15.59 -5.51
CA THR A 104 19.95 -16.49 -4.35
C THR A 104 19.60 -17.92 -4.76
N THR A 105 20.18 -18.43 -5.84
CA THR A 105 20.15 -19.87 -6.09
C THR A 105 21.08 -20.58 -5.10
N LYS A 106 20.54 -20.91 -3.91
CA LYS A 106 21.11 -21.96 -3.06
C LYS A 106 21.14 -23.24 -3.88
N LYS A 107 22.34 -23.74 -4.22
CA LYS A 107 22.56 -25.08 -4.78
C LYS A 107 21.86 -26.11 -3.88
N LYS A 108 20.68 -26.61 -4.29
CA LYS A 108 20.10 -27.82 -3.70
C LYS A 108 20.98 -29.00 -4.13
N ARG A 109 21.80 -29.47 -3.20
CA ARG A 109 22.56 -30.72 -3.33
C ARG A 109 21.57 -31.83 -3.71
N ARG A 110 21.83 -32.49 -4.85
CA ARG A 110 21.15 -33.72 -5.26
C ARG A 110 21.39 -34.78 -4.17
N GLY A 111 20.32 -35.47 -3.78
CA GLY A 111 20.40 -36.75 -3.07
C GLY A 111 19.95 -36.75 -1.61
N ARG A 112 18.63 -36.88 -1.39
CA ARG A 112 18.03 -37.89 -0.49
C ARG A 112 16.50 -37.85 -0.63
N PRO A 113 15.83 -38.91 -1.10
CA PRO A 113 14.37 -38.95 -1.11
C PRO A 113 13.81 -39.06 0.33
N PRO A 114 12.67 -38.42 0.63
CA PRO A 114 12.09 -38.41 1.97
C PRO A 114 11.43 -39.76 2.29
N LYS A 115 11.72 -40.31 3.47
CA LYS A 115 11.08 -41.54 3.99
C LYS A 115 9.65 -41.20 4.43
N LYS A 116 8.65 -41.60 3.63
CA LYS A 116 7.23 -41.54 4.01
C LYS A 116 7.00 -42.41 5.25
N LYS A 117 6.50 -41.83 6.34
CA LYS A 117 5.77 -42.59 7.37
C LYS A 117 4.27 -42.42 7.08
N ALA A 118 3.58 -43.54 6.89
CA ALA A 118 2.15 -43.62 6.66
C ALA A 118 1.35 -43.21 7.92
N PRO A 119 0.10 -42.73 7.77
CA PRO A 119 -0.76 -42.37 8.90
C PRO A 119 -1.33 -43.63 9.55
N ALA A 120 -1.31 -43.69 10.89
CA ALA A 120 -2.11 -44.67 11.64
C ALA A 120 -3.53 -44.11 11.83
N PRO A 121 -4.59 -44.90 11.60
CA PRO A 121 -5.97 -44.48 11.87
C PRO A 121 -6.24 -44.61 13.37
N ASP A 122 -6.49 -43.48 14.05
CA ASP A 122 -6.83 -43.52 15.48
C ASP A 122 -8.34 -43.73 15.66
N SER A 123 -8.67 -44.77 16.41
CA SER A 123 -9.95 -45.47 16.42
C SER A 123 -10.93 -44.88 17.44
N ASN A 124 -10.94 -43.55 17.60
CA ASN A 124 -11.56 -42.91 18.77
C ASN A 124 -12.68 -41.90 18.47
N GLN A 125 -13.34 -41.99 17.30
CA GLN A 125 -14.55 -41.19 16.98
C GLN A 125 -15.82 -42.02 16.74
N LEU A 126 -15.86 -43.30 17.13
CA LEU A 126 -17.09 -44.11 17.06
C LEU A 126 -17.87 -44.20 18.39
N ALA A 127 -17.62 -43.29 19.33
CA ALA A 127 -18.25 -43.27 20.66
C ALA A 127 -19.00 -41.97 20.98
N LEU A 128 -19.51 -41.27 19.97
CA LEU A 128 -20.38 -40.08 20.13
C LEU A 128 -21.62 -40.13 19.23
N ALA A 129 -22.18 -41.33 19.02
CA ALA A 129 -23.46 -41.54 18.34
C ALA A 129 -24.44 -42.39 19.17
N LYS A 130 -24.42 -42.21 20.50
CA LYS A 130 -25.40 -42.81 21.43
C LYS A 130 -25.91 -41.80 22.47
N GLU A 131 -26.26 -40.62 21.99
CA GLU A 131 -27.23 -39.65 22.53
C GLU A 131 -27.85 -39.10 21.22
N ASP A 132 -29.11 -39.23 20.81
CA ASP A 132 -30.40 -39.19 21.49
C ASP A 132 -31.40 -40.08 20.72
N ALA A 133 -31.91 -41.14 21.36
CA ALA A 133 -33.12 -41.84 20.92
C ALA A 133 -33.65 -42.73 22.06
N ALA A 134 -34.30 -42.10 23.05
CA ALA A 134 -35.36 -42.69 23.87
C ALA A 134 -36.01 -41.60 24.73
#